data_AF-A0A2V9XSB5-F1
#
_entry.id   AF-A0A2V9XSB5-F1
#
_cell.length_a   1.000
_cell.length_b   1.000
_cell.length_c   1.000
_cell.angle_alpha   90.00
_cell.angle_beta   90.00
_cell.angle_gamma   90.00
#
_symmetry.space_group_name_H-M   'P 1'
#
loop_
_entity.id
_entity.type
_entity.pdbx_description
1 polymer ?
#
loop_
_entity_poly.entity_id
_entity_poly.type
_entity_poly.pdbx_seq_one_letter_code
_entity_poly.pdbx_strand_id
1 'polypeptide(L)'
;MAQNLGKDELPSAPSATLEQQNQAKKPPPAPPQAAPPEQRSSAEPQPSVEPPASPKQETQNQSPTESASPAPQGDIESATQPARAESQKEDGDESRPLVRKRVDEVNVVFTVTDKHGRYVKDLKRDDFKVVDDNKPAEQIRSFRTETDLPLQVGLLIDASNSVRDRFKFEQESAIEFLNQTIRRKYDKAFVIGFDVTPEVTQDFTDSTDALSRGVRALRPGGGTAMFDALYFACRDKLRKAPQAGPVRRSVILLSDGDDNQSHVTREEAIEMAQRAEVIVYTISTNVSGMKKGGDKVLERIAAATGGRAFFPFQIRDVADAFAEIQDELRSQYALSYKPADFRPDGRFRTIEIMAQNHKHLHVRARRGYYAPVE
;
A
#
# COMPACT_ATOMS: atom_id res chain seq x y z
N MET A 1 14.77 -65.68 -37.04
CA MET A 1 14.87 -65.05 -35.70
C MET A 1 13.80 -63.97 -35.61
N ALA A 2 12.90 -64.07 -34.62
CA ALA A 2 11.96 -63.08 -34.02
C ALA A 2 11.21 -62.07 -34.95
N GLN A 3 9.86 -62.00 -35.12
CA GLN A 3 8.71 -61.81 -34.18
C GLN A 3 8.89 -60.59 -33.23
N ASN A 4 7.97 -59.63 -33.00
CA ASN A 4 6.52 -59.49 -33.22
C ASN A 4 6.04 -58.02 -32.94
N LEU A 5 4.74 -57.75 -33.15
CA LEU A 5 3.83 -56.72 -32.55
C LEU A 5 3.65 -55.39 -33.33
N GLY A 6 2.44 -54.87 -33.60
CA GLY A 6 1.06 -55.31 -33.34
C GLY A 6 0.05 -54.21 -33.73
N LYS A 7 -1.19 -54.56 -34.08
CA LYS A 7 -2.39 -53.70 -34.15
C LYS A 7 -3.64 -54.58 -34.16
N ASP A 8 -4.57 -54.35 -33.22
CA ASP A 8 -6.01 -54.72 -33.24
C ASP A 8 -6.71 -53.74 -32.27
N GLU A 9 -7.53 -52.81 -32.75
CA GLU A 9 -9.00 -52.87 -32.92
C GLU A 9 -9.83 -52.87 -31.62
N LEU A 10 -10.63 -51.81 -31.44
CA LEU A 10 -11.65 -51.58 -30.42
C LEU A 10 -13.05 -51.81 -31.02
N PRO A 11 -14.02 -52.38 -30.29
CA PRO A 11 -15.42 -52.31 -30.67
C PRO A 11 -16.30 -51.42 -29.77
N SER A 12 -17.02 -50.50 -30.44
CA SER A 12 -18.44 -50.11 -30.37
C SER A 12 -19.27 -50.18 -29.08
N ALA A 13 -19.98 -49.08 -28.81
CA ALA A 13 -21.12 -48.97 -27.88
C ALA A 13 -22.44 -48.69 -28.65
N PRO A 14 -23.60 -49.16 -28.16
CA PRO A 14 -24.90 -48.62 -28.58
C PRO A 14 -25.74 -48.01 -27.43
N SER A 15 -26.63 -47.12 -27.85
CA SER A 15 -27.50 -46.17 -27.16
C SER A 15 -28.57 -46.73 -26.21
N ALA A 16 -29.03 -45.89 -25.27
CA ALA A 16 -30.43 -45.85 -24.81
C ALA A 16 -30.80 -44.47 -24.23
N THR A 17 -31.87 -43.90 -24.76
CA THR A 17 -32.58 -42.69 -24.33
C THR A 17 -33.66 -43.06 -23.31
N LEU A 18 -33.92 -42.25 -22.27
CA LEU A 18 -35.20 -42.26 -21.55
C LEU A 18 -35.49 -40.91 -20.85
N GLU A 19 -36.77 -40.60 -20.86
CA GLU A 19 -37.46 -39.31 -20.68
C GLU A 19 -37.55 -38.76 -19.24
N GLN A 20 -37.90 -37.47 -19.21
CA GLN A 20 -38.25 -36.61 -18.08
C GLN A 20 -39.31 -37.18 -17.12
N GLN A 21 -39.10 -36.95 -15.81
CA GLN A 21 -40.18 -36.61 -14.88
C GLN A 21 -39.79 -35.42 -14.02
N ASN A 22 -40.59 -34.37 -14.17
CA ASN A 22 -40.58 -33.12 -13.42
C ASN A 22 -41.44 -33.32 -12.15
N GLN A 23 -40.86 -33.21 -10.96
CA GLN A 23 -41.64 -33.07 -9.72
C GLN A 23 -41.10 -31.92 -8.87
N ALA A 24 -41.95 -30.91 -8.71
CA ALA A 24 -41.73 -29.73 -7.89
C ALA A 24 -41.65 -30.12 -6.40
N LYS A 25 -40.51 -29.82 -5.75
CA LYS A 25 -40.36 -29.91 -4.30
C LYS A 25 -40.89 -28.64 -3.63
N LYS A 26 -41.89 -28.83 -2.78
CA LYS A 26 -42.48 -27.83 -1.86
C LYS A 26 -41.46 -27.48 -0.76
N PRO A 27 -41.32 -26.20 -0.34
CA PRO A 27 -40.39 -25.82 0.71
C PRO A 27 -40.88 -26.26 2.11
N PRO A 28 -39.96 -26.52 3.07
CA PRO A 28 -40.30 -26.93 4.42
C PRO A 28 -40.91 -25.77 5.25
N PRO A 29 -41.71 -26.06 6.28
CA PRO A 29 -42.36 -25.04 7.10
C PRO A 29 -41.37 -24.31 8.02
N ALA A 30 -41.64 -23.03 8.27
CA ALA A 30 -40.87 -22.16 9.16
C ALA A 30 -40.97 -22.61 10.63
N PRO A 31 -39.89 -22.41 11.44
CA PRO A 31 -39.92 -22.69 12.88
C PRO A 31 -40.80 -21.68 13.63
N PRO A 32 -41.42 -22.07 14.76
CA PRO A 32 -42.30 -21.20 15.53
C PRO A 32 -41.54 -20.05 16.20
N GLN A 33 -42.12 -18.85 16.14
CA GLN A 33 -41.66 -17.65 16.83
C GLN A 33 -41.76 -17.84 18.35
N ALA A 34 -40.64 -17.64 19.04
CA ALA A 34 -40.63 -17.51 20.49
C ALA A 34 -41.05 -16.09 20.89
N ALA A 35 -42.07 -15.99 21.74
CA ALA A 35 -42.50 -14.76 22.39
C ALA A 35 -41.42 -14.22 23.36
N PRO A 36 -41.35 -12.89 23.58
CA PRO A 36 -40.32 -12.27 24.42
C PRO A 36 -40.61 -12.48 25.91
N PRO A 37 -39.60 -12.69 26.77
CA PRO A 37 -39.82 -12.63 28.21
C PRO A 37 -39.94 -11.18 28.69
N GLU A 38 -40.92 -10.99 29.56
CA GLU A 38 -41.36 -9.75 30.18
C GLU A 38 -40.27 -9.04 31.00
N GLN A 39 -40.35 -7.71 30.98
CA GLN A 39 -39.65 -6.80 31.86
C GLN A 39 -40.05 -7.07 33.32
N ARG A 40 -39.07 -7.37 34.19
CA ARG A 40 -39.21 -7.15 35.64
C ARG A 40 -38.58 -5.82 36.01
N SER A 41 -39.47 -4.90 36.36
CA SER A 41 -39.22 -3.66 37.08
C SER A 41 -38.71 -3.94 38.50
N SER A 42 -37.64 -3.25 38.88
CA SER A 42 -37.33 -2.92 40.27
C SER A 42 -36.65 -1.55 40.30
N ALA A 43 -37.45 -0.52 40.66
CA ALA A 43 -37.02 0.76 41.20
C ALA A 43 -36.40 0.54 42.60
N GLU A 44 -35.32 1.22 43.00
CA GLU A 44 -35.23 2.54 43.66
C GLU A 44 -33.75 2.77 44.09
N PRO A 45 -33.31 3.95 44.60
CA PRO A 45 -33.38 5.30 44.04
C PRO A 45 -31.97 5.97 43.92
N GLN A 46 -31.86 6.99 43.07
CA GLN A 46 -30.70 7.91 43.00
C GLN A 46 -30.78 9.00 44.09
N PRO A 47 -29.67 9.56 44.56
CA PRO A 47 -29.64 10.93 45.06
C PRO A 47 -29.10 11.89 44.00
N SER A 48 -29.92 12.90 43.73
CA SER A 48 -29.69 14.07 42.88
C SER A 48 -28.62 15.01 43.46
N VAL A 49 -27.80 15.60 42.58
CA VAL A 49 -27.12 16.87 42.86
C VAL A 49 -27.33 17.78 41.64
N GLU A 50 -28.18 18.78 41.80
CA GLU A 50 -28.35 19.89 40.86
C GLU A 50 -27.26 20.98 41.10
N PRO A 51 -27.00 21.84 40.09
CA PRO A 51 -25.92 22.81 40.08
C PRO A 51 -26.36 24.18 40.64
N PRO A 52 -25.44 25.07 41.02
CA PRO A 52 -25.78 26.48 41.22
C PRO A 52 -25.65 27.28 39.92
N ALA A 53 -26.61 28.17 39.69
CA ALA A 53 -26.65 29.16 38.62
C ALA A 53 -26.40 30.59 39.14
N SER A 54 -25.66 31.37 38.33
CA SER A 54 -25.77 32.83 38.08
C SER A 54 -25.31 33.84 39.18
N PRO A 55 -24.97 35.13 38.86
CA PRO A 55 -25.27 35.91 37.64
C PRO A 55 -24.16 36.81 37.02
N LYS A 56 -24.54 37.46 35.92
CA LYS A 56 -23.85 38.42 35.03
C LYS A 56 -23.60 39.82 35.64
N GLN A 57 -22.54 40.49 35.16
CA GLN A 57 -22.37 41.95 34.94
C GLN A 57 -21.05 42.11 34.14
N GLU A 58 -20.75 43.07 33.27
CA GLU A 58 -21.47 44.14 32.58
C GLU A 58 -20.54 44.59 31.42
N THR A 59 -21.14 45.11 30.36
CA THR A 59 -20.52 45.62 29.13
C THR A 59 -19.62 46.83 29.39
N GLN A 60 -18.47 46.97 28.70
CA GLN A 60 -18.13 48.25 28.07
C GLN A 60 -17.06 48.18 26.96
N ASN A 61 -17.41 48.91 25.91
CA ASN A 61 -16.77 49.19 24.64
C ASN A 61 -15.53 50.11 24.83
N GLN A 62 -14.49 49.99 23.98
CA GLN A 62 -13.74 51.11 23.36
C GLN A 62 -12.40 50.66 22.72
N SER A 63 -12.29 50.92 21.41
CA SER A 63 -11.09 51.39 20.68
C SER A 63 -11.48 52.75 20.06
N PRO A 64 -10.61 53.63 19.51
CA PRO A 64 -9.20 53.47 19.08
C PRO A 64 -8.26 54.60 19.65
N THR A 65 -6.97 54.73 19.31
CA THR A 65 -6.44 55.66 18.25
C THR A 65 -4.89 55.78 18.36
N GLU A 66 -4.18 55.85 17.20
CA GLU A 66 -2.89 56.55 16.89
C GLU A 66 -1.61 56.24 17.70
N SER A 67 -0.36 56.40 17.25
CA SER A 67 0.31 57.01 16.08
C SER A 67 1.78 56.57 16.08
N ALA A 68 2.39 56.25 14.94
CA ALA A 68 3.39 57.05 14.21
C ALA A 68 4.88 56.88 14.63
N SER A 69 5.72 56.70 13.60
CA SER A 69 7.19 56.76 13.59
C SER A 69 7.75 58.14 13.97
N PRO A 70 9.08 58.22 14.15
CA PRO A 70 9.80 59.29 13.46
C PRO A 70 11.12 58.85 12.81
N ALA A 71 11.42 59.47 11.67
CA ALA A 71 12.78 59.68 11.15
C ALA A 71 13.30 61.04 11.62
N PRO A 72 14.62 61.29 11.48
CA PRO A 72 15.06 62.63 11.06
C PRO A 72 16.09 62.60 9.91
N GLN A 73 15.99 63.63 9.06
CA GLN A 73 16.89 64.03 7.97
C GLN A 73 17.97 65.03 8.43
N GLY A 74 18.99 65.24 7.58
CA GLY A 74 19.93 66.38 7.54
C GLY A 74 21.30 65.95 7.00
N ASP A 75 21.53 65.95 5.68
CA ASP A 75 21.99 67.06 4.79
C ASP A 75 23.49 67.40 4.91
N ILE A 76 24.28 67.13 3.84
CA ILE A 76 25.27 68.05 3.22
C ILE A 76 25.46 67.67 1.73
N GLU A 77 25.19 68.63 0.85
CA GLU A 77 25.57 68.64 -0.59
C GLU A 77 27.05 68.99 -0.79
N SER A 78 27.69 68.43 -1.84
CA SER A 78 28.48 69.21 -2.82
C SER A 78 28.95 68.38 -4.03
N ALA A 79 28.44 68.79 -5.20
CA ALA A 79 29.02 68.87 -6.55
C ALA A 79 30.04 67.83 -7.06
N THR A 80 29.71 67.16 -8.18
CA THR A 80 30.27 67.41 -9.54
C THR A 80 29.73 66.36 -10.53
N GLN A 81 29.32 66.78 -11.73
CA GLN A 81 28.78 65.96 -12.84
C GLN A 81 29.84 65.81 -13.96
N PRO A 82 29.65 65.00 -15.03
CA PRO A 82 30.04 63.60 -15.14
C PRO A 82 31.16 63.36 -16.18
N ALA A 83 31.92 62.27 -16.03
CA ALA A 83 32.78 61.74 -17.09
C ALA A 83 32.42 60.27 -17.37
N ARG A 84 32.02 60.07 -18.62
CA ARG A 84 31.66 58.84 -19.32
C ARG A 84 32.78 57.79 -19.20
N ALA A 85 32.47 56.63 -18.61
CA ALA A 85 33.23 55.40 -18.77
C ALA A 85 32.25 54.28 -19.12
N GLU A 86 32.53 53.64 -20.23
CA GLU A 86 31.73 52.62 -20.90
C GLU A 86 31.61 51.38 -20.03
N SER A 87 30.39 51.05 -19.59
CA SER A 87 30.08 49.73 -19.04
C SER A 87 30.06 48.73 -20.20
N GLN A 88 31.14 47.96 -20.32
CA GLN A 88 31.14 46.73 -21.10
C GLN A 88 30.08 45.79 -20.52
N LYS A 89 29.20 45.32 -21.41
CA LYS A 89 28.29 44.20 -21.15
C LYS A 89 29.13 42.95 -20.92
N GLU A 90 29.10 42.40 -19.72
CA GLU A 90 29.33 40.97 -19.53
C GLU A 90 27.97 40.26 -19.63
N ASP A 91 27.58 39.95 -20.87
CA ASP A 91 26.66 38.85 -21.14
C ASP A 91 27.41 37.56 -20.81
N GLY A 92 27.25 37.10 -19.57
CA GLY A 92 27.72 35.81 -19.08
C GLY A 92 26.54 34.92 -18.74
N ASP A 93 25.66 34.65 -19.70
CA ASP A 93 24.69 33.55 -19.61
C ASP A 93 25.45 32.21 -19.73
N GLU A 94 26.14 31.81 -18.66
CA GLU A 94 26.46 30.40 -18.44
C GLU A 94 25.20 29.70 -17.91
N SER A 95 24.18 29.61 -18.76
CA SER A 95 23.19 28.55 -18.69
C SER A 95 23.90 27.23 -18.98
N ARG A 96 24.64 26.73 -17.98
CA ARG A 96 25.22 25.38 -18.01
C ARG A 96 24.09 24.45 -18.43
N PRO A 97 24.22 23.72 -19.55
CA PRO A 97 23.18 22.81 -19.97
C PRO A 97 22.97 21.84 -18.81
N LEU A 98 21.81 21.93 -18.16
CA LEU A 98 21.32 20.92 -17.23
C LEU A 98 21.16 19.65 -18.07
N VAL A 99 22.21 18.84 -18.12
CA VAL A 99 22.16 17.51 -18.71
C VAL A 99 21.23 16.69 -17.82
N ARG A 100 19.93 16.77 -18.11
CA ARG A 100 18.93 15.82 -17.63
C ARG A 100 19.18 14.52 -18.38
N LYS A 101 20.20 13.75 -17.95
CA LYS A 101 20.35 12.38 -18.39
C LYS A 101 19.17 11.62 -17.81
N ARG A 102 18.10 11.49 -18.60
CA ARG A 102 16.98 10.59 -18.30
C ARG A 102 17.58 9.19 -18.32
N VAL A 103 17.66 8.58 -17.15
CA VAL A 103 18.23 7.25 -17.02
C VAL A 103 17.08 6.28 -17.17
N ASP A 104 17.07 5.54 -18.27
CA ASP A 104 16.14 4.43 -18.53
C ASP A 104 16.50 3.24 -17.63
N GLU A 105 16.41 3.48 -16.32
CA GLU A 105 16.73 2.54 -15.26
C GLU A 105 15.44 2.06 -14.60
N VAL A 106 15.32 0.74 -14.49
CA VAL A 106 14.21 0.09 -13.81
C VAL A 106 14.69 -0.38 -12.45
N ASN A 107 14.09 0.16 -11.40
CA ASN A 107 14.35 -0.25 -10.02
C ASN A 107 13.45 -1.41 -9.64
N VAL A 108 14.02 -2.49 -9.10
CA VAL A 108 13.27 -3.66 -8.65
C VAL A 108 13.76 -4.06 -7.27
N VAL A 109 12.80 -4.17 -6.36
CA VAL A 109 12.99 -4.78 -5.03
C VAL A 109 12.46 -6.21 -5.10
N PHE A 110 13.20 -7.14 -4.52
CA PHE A 110 12.86 -8.55 -4.54
C PHE A 110 13.35 -9.28 -3.29
N THR A 111 12.69 -10.39 -2.98
CA THR A 111 12.97 -11.23 -1.82
C THR A 111 13.45 -12.59 -2.30
N VAL A 112 14.39 -13.21 -1.59
CA VAL A 112 14.87 -14.56 -1.89
C VAL A 112 14.69 -15.45 -0.67
N THR A 113 14.07 -16.62 -0.86
CA THR A 113 13.91 -17.63 0.19
C THR A 113 14.49 -18.97 -0.21
N ASP A 114 14.93 -19.76 0.77
CA ASP A 114 15.23 -21.16 0.55
C ASP A 114 13.96 -22.04 0.51
N LYS A 115 14.14 -23.35 0.33
CA LYS A 115 13.06 -24.35 0.34
C LYS A 115 12.27 -24.44 1.66
N HIS A 116 12.81 -23.89 2.75
CA HIS A 116 12.18 -23.84 4.06
C HIS A 116 11.50 -22.49 4.33
N GLY A 117 11.49 -21.58 3.36
CA GLY A 117 10.92 -20.24 3.49
C GLY A 117 11.82 -19.25 4.26
N ARG A 118 13.07 -19.61 4.57
CA ARG A 118 14.00 -18.72 5.27
C ARG A 118 14.59 -17.72 4.29
N TYR A 119 14.62 -16.44 4.67
CA TYR A 119 15.22 -15.39 3.86
C TYR A 119 16.73 -15.60 3.71
N VAL A 120 17.20 -15.59 2.46
CA VAL A 120 18.62 -15.69 2.12
C VAL A 120 19.13 -14.30 1.81
N LYS A 121 20.14 -13.82 2.53
CA LYS A 121 20.53 -12.40 2.57
C LYS A 121 21.96 -12.11 2.09
N ASP A 122 22.73 -13.15 1.86
CA ASP A 122 24.17 -13.13 1.56
C ASP A 122 24.49 -13.30 0.06
N LEU A 123 23.48 -13.22 -0.80
CA LEU A 123 23.64 -13.32 -2.25
C LEU A 123 24.24 -12.05 -2.84
N LYS A 124 25.01 -12.24 -3.92
CA LYS A 124 25.71 -11.18 -4.65
C LYS A 124 25.01 -10.92 -5.99
N ARG A 125 25.36 -9.79 -6.60
CA ARG A 125 24.86 -9.39 -7.93
C ARG A 125 24.95 -10.52 -8.97
N ASP A 126 26.07 -11.24 -8.98
CA ASP A 126 26.37 -12.28 -9.97
C ASP A 126 25.55 -13.55 -9.78
N ASP A 127 24.84 -13.68 -8.66
CA ASP A 127 23.90 -14.77 -8.43
C ASP A 127 22.56 -14.53 -9.11
N PHE A 128 22.38 -13.39 -9.81
CA PHE A 128 21.09 -13.02 -10.41
C PHE A 128 21.17 -12.74 -11.90
N LYS A 129 20.15 -13.23 -12.62
CA LYS A 129 19.84 -12.84 -14.01
C LYS A 129 18.52 -12.10 -14.03
N VAL A 130 18.50 -10.98 -14.75
CA VAL A 130 17.28 -10.21 -15.01
C VAL A 130 16.87 -10.38 -16.47
N VAL A 131 15.60 -10.71 -16.68
CA VAL A 131 14.94 -10.76 -17.99
C VAL A 131 13.82 -9.73 -17.98
N ASP A 132 13.84 -8.82 -18.95
CA ASP A 132 12.86 -7.77 -19.17
C ASP A 132 12.21 -7.99 -20.54
N ASP A 133 10.89 -8.17 -20.57
CA ASP A 133 10.10 -8.42 -21.79
C ASP A 133 10.69 -9.56 -22.65
N ASN A 134 11.01 -10.69 -22.00
CA ASN A 134 11.64 -11.88 -22.59
C ASN A 134 13.07 -11.68 -23.14
N LYS A 135 13.72 -10.55 -22.84
CA LYS A 135 15.09 -10.27 -23.23
C LYS A 135 15.98 -10.09 -22.01
N PRO A 136 17.22 -10.59 -22.00
CA PRO A 136 18.15 -10.29 -20.92
C PRO A 136 18.32 -8.78 -20.75
N ALA A 137 18.37 -8.30 -19.51
CA ALA A 137 18.75 -6.91 -19.24
C ALA A 137 20.13 -6.62 -19.85
N GLU A 138 20.30 -5.41 -20.42
CA GLU A 138 21.57 -5.00 -21.03
C GLU A 138 22.67 -4.92 -19.97
N GLN A 139 22.33 -4.37 -18.80
CA GLN A 139 23.26 -4.21 -17.70
C GLN A 139 22.53 -4.06 -16.37
N ILE A 140 22.99 -4.78 -15.33
CA ILE A 140 22.64 -4.46 -13.93
C ILE A 140 23.51 -3.27 -13.50
N ARG A 141 22.88 -2.15 -13.17
CA ARG A 141 23.50 -0.86 -12.84
C ARG A 141 23.86 -0.76 -11.37
N SER A 142 22.96 -1.22 -10.49
CA SER A 142 23.18 -1.26 -9.05
C SER A 142 22.58 -2.51 -8.44
N PHE A 143 23.17 -2.97 -7.35
CA PHE A 143 22.69 -4.07 -6.54
C PHE A 143 23.00 -3.79 -5.06
N ARG A 144 22.03 -4.01 -4.18
CA ARG A 144 22.12 -3.77 -2.75
C ARG A 144 21.44 -4.91 -2.00
N THR A 145 22.12 -5.43 -0.97
CA THR A 145 21.59 -6.39 0.01
C THR A 145 21.01 -5.63 1.20
N GLU A 146 20.04 -6.23 1.93
CA GLU A 146 19.45 -5.69 3.17
C GLU A 146 19.29 -4.16 3.16
N THR A 147 18.32 -3.70 2.37
CA THR A 147 18.24 -2.31 1.90
C THR A 147 18.23 -1.23 3.00
N ASP A 148 19.30 -0.42 3.02
CA ASP A 148 19.42 0.91 3.66
C ASP A 148 18.65 2.01 2.92
N LEU A 149 17.46 1.71 2.43
CA LEU A 149 16.59 2.74 1.87
C LEU A 149 15.52 3.10 2.89
N PRO A 150 15.25 4.41 3.10
CA PRO A 150 14.10 4.88 3.86
C PRO A 150 12.83 4.15 3.40
N LEU A 151 12.12 3.56 4.38
CA LEU A 151 10.86 2.89 4.13
C LEU A 151 9.71 3.90 4.20
N GLN A 152 8.81 3.81 3.23
CA GLN A 152 7.53 4.50 3.19
C GLN A 152 6.41 3.50 3.22
N VAL A 153 5.67 3.49 4.33
CA VAL A 153 4.59 2.52 4.56
C VAL A 153 3.23 3.20 4.50
N GLY A 154 2.36 2.71 3.64
CA GLY A 154 0.92 2.96 3.75
C GLY A 154 0.25 1.83 4.50
N LEU A 155 -0.32 2.11 5.67
CA LEU A 155 -1.16 1.16 6.38
C LEU A 155 -2.63 1.44 6.05
N LEU A 156 -3.26 0.53 5.31
CA LEU A 156 -4.66 0.63 4.89
C LEU A 156 -5.46 -0.40 5.67
N ILE A 157 -6.39 0.06 6.50
CA ILE A 157 -7.21 -0.78 7.35
C ILE A 157 -8.66 -0.64 6.92
N ASP A 158 -9.24 -1.77 6.54
CA ASP A 158 -10.66 -1.91 6.29
C ASP A 158 -11.41 -1.61 7.58
N ALA A 159 -12.29 -0.61 7.52
CA ALA A 159 -13.15 -0.20 8.59
C ALA A 159 -14.61 -0.49 8.23
N SER A 160 -14.88 -1.49 7.40
CA SER A 160 -16.23 -1.89 7.04
C SER A 160 -16.98 -2.58 8.19
N ASN A 161 -18.28 -2.80 8.00
CA ASN A 161 -19.09 -3.52 8.98
C ASN A 161 -18.73 -5.00 9.14
N SER A 162 -18.11 -5.64 8.14
CA SER A 162 -17.79 -7.09 8.18
C SER A 162 -16.67 -7.44 9.16
N VAL A 163 -15.82 -6.46 9.51
CA VAL A 163 -14.66 -6.66 10.39
C VAL A 163 -14.90 -6.20 11.85
N ARG A 164 -16.09 -5.68 12.15
CA ARG A 164 -16.42 -5.00 13.42
C ARG A 164 -16.00 -5.77 14.68
N ASP A 165 -16.24 -7.09 14.72
CA ASP A 165 -15.95 -7.92 15.89
C ASP A 165 -14.45 -8.12 16.16
N ARG A 166 -13.61 -7.97 15.13
CA ARG A 166 -12.16 -8.17 15.20
C ARG A 166 -11.37 -6.87 15.12
N PHE A 167 -12.03 -5.79 14.75
CA PHE A 167 -11.46 -4.49 14.47
C PHE A 167 -10.51 -3.97 15.57
N LYS A 168 -10.89 -4.11 16.85
CA LYS A 168 -10.02 -3.67 17.96
C LYS A 168 -8.70 -4.44 18.02
N PHE A 169 -8.73 -5.75 17.75
CA PHE A 169 -7.51 -6.53 17.73
C PHE A 169 -6.65 -6.15 16.53
N GLU A 170 -7.28 -6.03 15.36
CA GLU A 170 -6.62 -5.59 14.12
C GLU A 170 -5.91 -4.23 14.32
N GLN A 171 -6.55 -3.28 15.02
CA GLN A 171 -5.95 -2.02 15.43
C GLN A 171 -4.70 -2.22 16.31
N GLU A 172 -4.78 -3.03 17.37
CA GLU A 172 -3.62 -3.21 18.27
C GLU A 172 -2.46 -3.94 17.59
N SER A 173 -2.73 -4.92 16.71
CA SER A 173 -1.67 -5.57 15.91
C SER A 173 -1.03 -4.61 14.90
N ALA A 174 -1.83 -3.78 14.24
CA ALA A 174 -1.35 -2.73 13.37
C ALA A 174 -0.46 -1.72 14.10
N ILE A 175 -0.84 -1.33 15.32
CA ILE A 175 -0.06 -0.43 16.17
C ILE A 175 1.29 -1.05 16.52
N GLU A 176 1.30 -2.31 16.93
CA GLU A 176 2.54 -3.02 17.26
C GLU A 176 3.46 -3.13 16.04
N PHE A 177 2.92 -3.47 14.87
CA PHE A 177 3.67 -3.48 13.62
C PHE A 177 4.35 -2.14 13.34
N LEU A 178 3.62 -1.02 13.49
CA LEU A 178 4.17 0.32 13.26
C LEU A 178 5.27 0.66 14.26
N ASN A 179 5.10 0.29 15.54
CA ASN A 179 6.09 0.51 16.59
C ASN A 179 7.41 -0.23 16.32
N GLN A 180 7.33 -1.45 15.80
CA GLN A 180 8.51 -2.27 15.52
C GLN A 180 9.14 -1.96 14.15
N THR A 181 8.33 -1.55 13.17
CA THR A 181 8.80 -1.34 11.80
C THR A 181 9.37 0.05 11.56
N ILE A 182 8.78 1.11 12.11
CA ILE A 182 9.11 2.50 11.75
C ILE A 182 10.29 3.01 12.60
N ARG A 183 11.44 3.20 11.96
CA ARG A 183 12.62 3.83 12.58
C ARG A 183 12.52 5.35 12.50
N ARG A 184 12.51 6.02 13.65
CA ARG A 184 12.50 7.50 13.74
C ARG A 184 13.60 8.13 12.89
N LYS A 185 13.29 9.28 12.27
CA LYS A 185 14.14 10.06 11.36
C LYS A 185 14.53 9.39 10.05
N TYR A 186 14.05 8.16 9.80
CA TYR A 186 14.51 7.36 8.68
C TYR A 186 13.36 6.76 7.88
N ASP A 187 12.41 6.13 8.56
CA ASP A 187 11.21 5.55 7.96
C ASP A 187 10.01 6.47 8.21
N LYS A 188 9.04 6.49 7.29
CA LYS A 188 7.78 7.22 7.47
C LYS A 188 6.60 6.33 7.14
N ALA A 189 5.49 6.53 7.83
CA ALA A 189 4.24 5.86 7.52
C ALA A 189 3.07 6.83 7.54
N PHE A 190 1.97 6.41 6.93
CA PHE A 190 0.66 7.05 7.04
C PHE A 190 -0.41 5.97 7.26
N VAL A 191 -1.55 6.36 7.80
CA VAL A 191 -2.68 5.47 8.09
C VAL A 191 -3.90 5.93 7.32
N ILE A 192 -4.53 4.99 6.62
CA ILE A 192 -5.81 5.17 5.94
C ILE A 192 -6.81 4.16 6.48
N GLY A 193 -7.94 4.66 6.92
CA GLY A 193 -9.16 3.89 7.07
C GLY A 193 -9.94 3.89 5.78
N PHE A 194 -10.65 2.82 5.48
CA PHE A 194 -11.61 2.87 4.40
C PHE A 194 -12.87 2.08 4.71
N ASP A 195 -14.00 2.68 4.35
CA ASP A 195 -15.29 2.03 4.28
C ASP A 195 -15.89 2.29 2.87
N VAL A 196 -16.80 3.26 2.72
CA VAL A 196 -17.26 3.78 1.41
C VAL A 196 -16.24 4.73 0.81
N THR A 197 -15.42 5.39 1.63
CA THR A 197 -14.39 6.33 1.17
C THR A 197 -13.07 6.14 1.92
N PRO A 198 -11.91 6.39 1.28
CA PRO A 198 -10.65 6.42 1.99
C PRO A 198 -10.51 7.68 2.84
N GLU A 199 -10.25 7.50 4.14
CA GLU A 199 -10.01 8.55 5.12
C GLU A 199 -8.56 8.47 5.64
N VAL A 200 -7.79 9.56 5.49
CA VAL A 200 -6.44 9.66 6.05
C VAL A 200 -6.55 10.08 7.52
N THR A 201 -6.46 9.13 8.45
CA THR A 201 -6.49 9.43 9.88
C THR A 201 -5.16 9.90 10.43
N GLN A 202 -4.06 9.59 9.73
CA GLN A 202 -2.73 10.13 10.03
C GLN A 202 -1.92 10.24 8.74
N ASP A 203 -1.44 11.46 8.44
CA ASP A 203 -0.52 11.69 7.32
C ASP A 203 0.91 11.23 7.64
N PHE A 204 1.79 11.21 6.64
CA PHE A 204 3.19 10.82 6.71
C PHE A 204 3.90 11.40 7.93
N THR A 205 4.36 10.50 8.78
CA THR A 205 5.13 10.82 9.97
C THR A 205 6.05 9.67 10.32
N ASP A 206 7.11 9.96 11.05
CA ASP A 206 7.99 8.98 11.70
C ASP A 206 7.64 8.79 13.19
N SER A 207 6.60 9.49 13.68
CA SER A 207 6.09 9.37 15.04
C SER A 207 5.14 8.18 15.17
N THR A 208 5.64 7.11 15.78
CA THR A 208 4.85 5.92 16.13
C THR A 208 3.66 6.24 17.04
N ASP A 209 3.78 7.24 17.93
CA ASP A 209 2.68 7.70 18.77
C ASP A 209 1.55 8.35 17.96
N ALA A 210 1.90 9.16 16.95
CA ALA A 210 0.94 9.78 16.05
C ALA A 210 0.25 8.73 15.16
N LEU A 211 1.02 7.79 14.63
CA LEU A 211 0.49 6.65 13.88
C LEU A 211 -0.46 5.81 14.72
N SER A 212 -0.09 5.53 15.97
CA SER A 212 -0.93 4.78 16.90
C SER A 212 -2.26 5.49 17.17
N ARG A 213 -2.26 6.81 17.33
CA ARG A 213 -3.49 7.60 17.43
C ARG A 213 -4.32 7.55 16.15
N GLY A 214 -3.68 7.63 14.99
CA GLY A 214 -4.33 7.49 13.68
C GLY A 214 -5.06 6.15 13.53
N VAL A 215 -4.42 5.04 13.91
CA VAL A 215 -5.05 3.71 13.91
C VAL A 215 -6.23 3.67 14.88
N ARG A 216 -6.07 4.16 16.12
CA ARG A 216 -7.15 4.20 17.12
C ARG A 216 -8.29 5.16 16.77
N ALA A 217 -8.08 6.11 15.87
CA ALA A 217 -9.12 7.03 15.41
C ALA A 217 -10.10 6.36 14.44
N LEU A 218 -9.71 5.25 13.80
CA LEU A 218 -10.57 4.51 12.88
C LEU A 218 -11.83 4.00 13.56
N ARG A 219 -12.95 4.00 12.84
CA ARG A 219 -14.26 3.55 13.33
C ARG A 219 -14.90 2.63 12.29
N PRO A 220 -15.42 1.46 12.69
CA PRO A 220 -16.04 0.55 11.74
C PRO A 220 -17.43 1.08 11.31
N GLY A 221 -17.74 1.07 10.01
CA GLY A 221 -18.98 1.54 9.42
C GLY A 221 -19.07 1.25 7.92
N GLY A 222 -20.24 1.49 7.31
CA GLY A 222 -20.35 1.53 5.85
C GLY A 222 -20.13 0.22 5.07
N GLY A 223 -19.80 0.39 3.78
CA GLY A 223 -19.41 -0.67 2.83
C GLY A 223 -17.89 -0.75 2.69
N THR A 224 -17.40 -1.28 1.56
CA THR A 224 -15.97 -1.53 1.34
C THR A 224 -15.53 -1.06 -0.06
N ALA A 225 -14.75 0.03 -0.09
CA ALA A 225 -14.13 0.66 -1.26
C ALA A 225 -12.60 0.48 -1.20
N MET A 226 -12.18 -0.79 -1.15
CA MET A 226 -10.79 -1.21 -1.02
C MET A 226 -9.94 -0.79 -2.23
N PHE A 227 -10.45 -0.92 -3.46
CA PHE A 227 -9.71 -0.54 -4.65
C PHE A 227 -9.49 0.97 -4.73
N ASP A 228 -10.51 1.78 -4.39
CA ASP A 228 -10.39 3.24 -4.31
C ASP A 228 -9.34 3.65 -3.25
N ALA A 229 -9.33 2.97 -2.09
CA ALA A 229 -8.36 3.23 -1.04
C ALA A 229 -6.91 2.90 -1.46
N LEU A 230 -6.69 1.73 -2.07
CA LEU A 230 -5.38 1.34 -2.59
C LEU A 230 -4.91 2.29 -3.69
N TYR A 231 -5.79 2.61 -4.62
CA TYR A 231 -5.49 3.54 -5.71
C TYR A 231 -5.12 4.93 -5.18
N PHE A 232 -5.89 5.47 -4.23
CA PHE A 232 -5.62 6.75 -3.58
C PHE A 232 -4.29 6.73 -2.82
N ALA A 233 -4.01 5.69 -2.03
CA ALA A 233 -2.75 5.56 -1.31
C ALA A 233 -1.55 5.57 -2.26
N CYS A 234 -1.64 4.85 -3.37
CA CYS A 234 -0.57 4.79 -4.37
C CYS A 234 -0.43 6.13 -5.13
N ARG A 235 -1.53 6.67 -5.68
CA ARG A 235 -1.52 7.88 -6.51
C ARG A 235 -1.21 9.15 -5.73
N ASP A 236 -1.87 9.35 -4.59
CA ASP A 236 -1.90 10.63 -3.90
C ASP A 236 -0.93 10.72 -2.73
N LYS A 237 -0.65 9.59 -2.07
CA LYS A 237 0.30 9.55 -0.95
C LYS A 237 1.69 9.13 -1.44
N LEU A 238 1.84 7.92 -1.96
CA LEU A 238 3.14 7.30 -2.20
C LEU A 238 3.87 7.83 -3.43
N ARG A 239 3.16 8.04 -4.56
CA ARG A 239 3.78 8.55 -5.80
C ARG A 239 4.15 10.03 -5.72
N LYS A 240 3.35 10.84 -5.01
CA LYS A 240 3.53 12.30 -4.91
C LYS A 240 4.41 12.74 -3.73
N ALA A 241 4.72 11.84 -2.78
CA ALA A 241 5.50 12.19 -1.61
C ALA A 241 6.88 12.78 -2.01
N PRO A 242 7.24 13.99 -1.53
CA PRO A 242 8.54 14.60 -1.82
C PRO A 242 9.69 13.75 -1.27
N GLN A 243 10.67 13.37 -2.11
CA GLN A 243 11.81 12.56 -1.70
C GLN A 243 13.14 13.25 -2.02
N ALA A 244 14.05 13.24 -1.03
CA ALA A 244 15.43 13.67 -1.22
C ALA A 244 16.32 12.59 -1.87
N GLY A 245 15.78 11.39 -2.12
CA GLY A 245 16.50 10.26 -2.70
C GLY A 245 15.61 9.03 -2.89
N PRO A 246 16.20 7.87 -3.25
CA PRO A 246 15.46 6.63 -3.43
C PRO A 246 14.81 6.16 -2.12
N VAL A 247 13.59 5.65 -2.21
CA VAL A 247 12.82 5.13 -1.08
C VAL A 247 12.18 3.80 -1.45
N ARG A 248 11.88 2.98 -0.44
CA ARG A 248 11.08 1.78 -0.62
C ARG A 248 9.64 2.09 -0.27
N ARG A 249 8.72 1.73 -1.15
CA ARG A 249 7.30 1.97 -0.95
C ARG A 249 6.59 0.66 -0.76
N SER A 250 5.91 0.54 0.37
CA SER A 250 5.12 -0.64 0.69
C SER A 250 3.74 -0.21 1.19
N VAL A 251 2.72 -0.98 0.83
CA VAL A 251 1.38 -0.89 1.42
C VAL A 251 1.08 -2.18 2.14
N ILE A 252 0.57 -2.07 3.36
CA ILE A 252 0.02 -3.18 4.11
C ILE A 252 -1.49 -2.94 4.15
N LEU A 253 -2.23 -3.82 3.46
CA LEU A 253 -3.67 -3.75 3.28
C LEU A 253 -4.33 -4.84 4.11
N LEU A 254 -5.15 -4.45 5.08
CA LEU A 254 -5.90 -5.35 5.96
C LEU A 254 -7.38 -5.28 5.55
N SER A 255 -7.96 -6.36 5.01
CA SER A 255 -9.34 -6.42 4.49
C SER A 255 -9.81 -7.87 4.33
N ASP A 256 -11.11 -8.12 4.18
CA ASP A 256 -11.64 -9.43 3.76
C ASP A 256 -11.60 -9.62 2.23
N GLY A 257 -11.29 -8.55 1.49
CA GLY A 257 -11.10 -8.54 0.04
C GLY A 257 -12.39 -8.41 -0.78
N ASP A 258 -13.55 -8.33 -0.14
CA ASP A 258 -14.85 -8.22 -0.81
C ASP A 258 -15.22 -6.73 -1.01
N ASP A 259 -14.74 -6.16 -2.12
CA ASP A 259 -15.07 -4.79 -2.53
C ASP A 259 -16.49 -4.68 -3.11
N ASN A 260 -17.26 -3.67 -2.69
CA ASN A 260 -18.61 -3.43 -3.16
C ASN A 260 -18.97 -1.96 -3.40
N GLN A 261 -18.03 -1.02 -3.17
CA GLN A 261 -18.26 0.42 -3.30
C GLN A 261 -17.21 1.15 -4.14
N SER A 262 -16.14 0.49 -4.59
CA SER A 262 -15.10 1.18 -5.36
C SER A 262 -15.59 1.59 -6.74
N HIS A 263 -15.14 2.77 -7.17
CA HIS A 263 -15.32 3.26 -8.54
C HIS A 263 -14.22 2.77 -9.47
N VAL A 264 -13.01 2.59 -8.95
CA VAL A 264 -11.90 1.98 -9.70
C VAL A 264 -11.96 0.46 -9.61
N THR A 265 -11.53 -0.18 -10.68
CA THR A 265 -11.40 -1.63 -10.76
C THR A 265 -10.17 -2.14 -10.02
N ARG A 266 -10.17 -3.43 -9.68
CA ARG A 266 -8.99 -4.14 -9.14
C ARG A 266 -7.75 -3.93 -10.02
N GLU A 267 -7.91 -4.05 -11.33
CA GLU A 267 -6.83 -3.93 -12.29
C GLU A 267 -6.25 -2.50 -12.34
N GLU A 268 -7.09 -1.46 -12.26
CA GLU A 268 -6.64 -0.06 -12.19
C GLU A 268 -5.89 0.23 -10.88
N ALA A 269 -6.34 -0.31 -9.75
CA ALA A 269 -5.63 -0.19 -8.47
C ALA A 269 -4.26 -0.88 -8.50
N ILE A 270 -4.18 -2.09 -9.09
CA ILE A 270 -2.92 -2.82 -9.29
C ILE A 270 -1.97 -2.03 -10.20
N GLU A 271 -2.47 -1.52 -11.33
CA GLU A 271 -1.68 -0.70 -12.24
C GLU A 271 -1.12 0.53 -11.52
N MET A 272 -1.95 1.23 -10.75
CA MET A 272 -1.50 2.39 -9.99
C MET A 272 -0.43 2.03 -8.96
N ALA A 273 -0.57 0.90 -8.26
CA ALA A 273 0.46 0.40 -7.35
C ALA A 273 1.79 0.11 -8.07
N GLN A 274 1.73 -0.52 -9.25
CA GLN A 274 2.91 -0.79 -10.07
C GLN A 274 3.58 0.49 -10.58
N ARG A 275 2.79 1.47 -11.05
CA ARG A 275 3.27 2.80 -11.49
C ARG A 275 3.87 3.61 -10.34
N ALA A 276 3.36 3.43 -9.13
CA ALA A 276 3.91 4.06 -7.93
C ALA A 276 5.11 3.28 -7.34
N GLU A 277 5.52 2.17 -7.96
CA GLU A 277 6.58 1.27 -7.48
C GLU A 277 6.32 0.76 -6.05
N VAL A 278 5.06 0.47 -5.74
CA VAL A 278 4.61 0.01 -4.43
C VAL A 278 4.53 -1.51 -4.39
N ILE A 279 5.11 -2.12 -3.36
CA ILE A 279 4.87 -3.53 -3.01
C ILE A 279 3.66 -3.59 -2.08
N VAL A 280 2.65 -4.39 -2.43
CA VAL A 280 1.43 -4.52 -1.61
C VAL A 280 1.46 -5.86 -0.87
N TYR A 281 1.44 -5.80 0.46
CA TYR A 281 1.19 -6.93 1.33
C TYR A 281 -0.27 -6.90 1.74
N THR A 282 -0.95 -8.03 1.65
CA THR A 282 -2.37 -8.12 2.02
C THR A 282 -2.53 -9.10 3.16
N ILE A 283 -3.26 -8.71 4.20
CA ILE A 283 -3.62 -9.59 5.30
C ILE A 283 -5.14 -9.72 5.25
N SER A 284 -5.61 -10.96 5.07
CA SER A 284 -7.04 -11.24 5.07
C SER A 284 -7.59 -11.15 6.48
N THR A 285 -8.70 -10.44 6.66
CA THR A 285 -9.47 -10.46 7.91
C THR A 285 -10.49 -11.60 7.92
N ASN A 286 -10.58 -12.41 6.85
CA ASN A 286 -11.47 -13.56 6.75
C ASN A 286 -10.94 -14.75 7.60
N VAL A 287 -11.44 -14.87 8.83
CA VAL A 287 -11.10 -15.99 9.75
C VAL A 287 -11.98 -17.23 9.57
N SER A 288 -12.76 -17.33 8.49
CA SER A 288 -13.68 -18.48 8.32
C SER A 288 -12.96 -19.80 7.99
N GLY A 289 -11.64 -19.77 7.79
CA GLY A 289 -10.81 -20.91 7.39
C GLY A 289 -11.10 -21.46 5.99
N MET A 290 -11.96 -20.79 5.22
CA MET A 290 -12.29 -21.13 3.84
C MET A 290 -11.87 -19.98 2.93
N LYS A 291 -11.06 -20.28 1.91
CA LYS A 291 -10.69 -19.27 0.89
C LYS A 291 -11.95 -18.81 0.14
N LYS A 292 -12.27 -17.52 0.23
CA LYS A 292 -13.40 -16.88 -0.45
C LYS A 292 -12.97 -16.15 -1.73
N GLY A 293 -13.92 -15.50 -2.39
CA GLY A 293 -13.68 -14.63 -3.55
C GLY A 293 -12.70 -13.51 -3.23
N GLY A 294 -12.93 -12.77 -2.14
CA GLY A 294 -12.04 -11.71 -1.66
C GLY A 294 -10.60 -12.16 -1.42
N ASP A 295 -10.39 -13.36 -0.88
CA ASP A 295 -9.03 -13.89 -0.68
C ASP A 295 -8.24 -14.01 -1.99
N LYS A 296 -8.90 -14.37 -3.09
CA LYS A 296 -8.27 -14.41 -4.43
C LYS A 296 -7.97 -13.01 -4.96
N VAL A 297 -8.78 -12.01 -4.60
CA VAL A 297 -8.54 -10.60 -4.93
C VAL A 297 -7.28 -10.11 -4.23
N LEU A 298 -7.16 -10.36 -2.92
CA LEU A 298 -5.98 -10.01 -2.13
C LEU A 298 -4.70 -10.69 -2.68
N GLU A 299 -4.78 -11.99 -2.97
CA GLU A 299 -3.69 -12.76 -3.58
C GLU A 299 -3.25 -12.17 -4.93
N ARG A 300 -4.22 -11.75 -5.77
CA ARG A 300 -3.94 -11.12 -7.06
C ARG A 300 -3.21 -9.79 -6.92
N ILE A 301 -3.65 -8.93 -5.98
CA ILE A 301 -3.03 -7.62 -5.72
C ILE A 301 -1.58 -7.80 -5.25
N ALA A 302 -1.38 -8.66 -4.24
CA ALA A 302 -0.07 -8.92 -3.67
C ALA A 302 0.89 -9.51 -4.72
N ALA A 303 0.46 -10.55 -5.44
CA ALA A 303 1.29 -11.21 -6.44
C ALA A 303 1.66 -10.29 -7.62
N ALA A 304 0.78 -9.38 -8.04
CA ALA A 304 1.05 -8.45 -9.13
C ALA A 304 2.13 -7.41 -8.79
N THR A 305 2.25 -7.06 -7.50
CA THR A 305 3.17 -6.03 -7.00
C THR A 305 4.44 -6.60 -6.37
N GLY A 306 4.56 -7.93 -6.30
CA GLY A 306 5.70 -8.63 -5.72
C GLY A 306 5.61 -8.84 -4.20
N GLY A 307 4.49 -8.46 -3.60
CA GLY A 307 4.20 -8.67 -2.19
C GLY A 307 3.53 -10.02 -1.92
N ARG A 308 3.05 -10.18 -0.69
CA ARG A 308 2.58 -11.46 -0.13
C ARG A 308 1.16 -11.33 0.43
N ALA A 309 0.35 -12.35 0.24
CA ALA A 309 -0.96 -12.44 0.87
C ALA A 309 -0.91 -13.41 2.06
N PHE A 310 -1.49 -12.99 3.18
CA PHE A 310 -1.58 -13.75 4.41
C PHE A 310 -3.05 -14.05 4.70
N PHE A 311 -3.34 -15.28 5.11
CA PHE A 311 -4.70 -15.75 5.40
C PHE A 311 -4.78 -16.32 6.83
N PRO A 312 -4.73 -15.45 7.86
CA PRO A 312 -4.98 -15.80 9.26
C PRO A 312 -6.23 -16.67 9.46
N PHE A 313 -6.10 -17.77 10.20
CA PHE A 313 -7.26 -18.57 10.63
C PHE A 313 -7.85 -18.05 11.93
N GLN A 314 -7.02 -17.42 12.75
CA GLN A 314 -7.38 -16.84 14.02
C GLN A 314 -6.86 -15.41 14.11
N ILE A 315 -7.46 -14.68 15.03
CA ILE A 315 -7.11 -13.30 15.33
C ILE A 315 -5.60 -13.17 15.62
N ARG A 316 -5.01 -14.09 16.41
CA ARG A 316 -3.59 -14.07 16.76
C ARG A 316 -2.66 -14.14 15.53
N ASP A 317 -3.04 -14.89 14.50
CA ASP A 317 -2.21 -15.08 13.31
C ASP A 317 -2.07 -13.78 12.48
N VAL A 318 -2.91 -12.76 12.72
CA VAL A 318 -2.74 -11.41 12.14
C VAL A 318 -1.44 -10.78 12.66
N ALA A 319 -1.13 -10.93 13.94
CA ALA A 319 0.12 -10.43 14.52
C ALA A 319 1.34 -11.16 13.94
N ASP A 320 1.23 -12.47 13.73
CA ASP A 320 2.28 -13.27 13.09
C ASP A 320 2.49 -12.83 11.63
N ALA A 321 1.42 -12.56 10.89
CA ALA A 321 1.51 -12.01 9.53
C ALA A 321 2.24 -10.66 9.50
N PHE A 322 1.96 -9.77 10.44
CA PHE A 322 2.69 -8.50 10.57
C PHE A 322 4.17 -8.70 10.88
N ALA A 323 4.51 -9.64 11.78
CA ALA A 323 5.90 -9.96 12.10
C ALA A 323 6.65 -10.54 10.88
N GLU A 324 6.01 -11.43 10.12
CA GLU A 324 6.59 -11.96 8.89
C GLU A 324 6.82 -10.88 7.82
N ILE A 325 5.90 -9.90 7.71
CA ILE A 325 6.05 -8.74 6.83
C ILE A 325 7.23 -7.88 7.28
N GLN A 326 7.35 -7.60 8.59
CA GLN A 326 8.47 -6.84 9.14
C GLN A 326 9.81 -7.51 8.76
N ASP A 327 9.93 -8.81 9.01
CA ASP A 327 11.16 -9.57 8.72
C ASP A 327 11.47 -9.54 7.23
N GLU A 328 10.44 -9.64 6.39
CA GLU A 328 10.60 -9.53 4.95
C GLU A 328 11.10 -8.16 4.53
N LEU A 329 10.47 -7.08 5.00
CA LEU A 329 10.84 -5.70 4.69
C LEU A 329 12.29 -5.38 5.09
N ARG A 330 12.92 -6.19 5.93
CA ARG A 330 14.34 -6.06 6.32
C ARG A 330 15.26 -7.00 5.55
N SER A 331 14.72 -7.93 4.76
CA SER A 331 15.48 -9.01 4.11
C SER A 331 15.43 -8.95 2.58
N GLN A 332 15.08 -7.79 2.02
CA GLN A 332 14.95 -7.60 0.58
C GLN A 332 16.27 -7.15 -0.06
N TYR A 333 16.41 -7.48 -1.33
CA TYR A 333 17.41 -6.94 -2.23
C TYR A 333 16.79 -5.83 -3.07
N ALA A 334 17.62 -4.87 -3.49
CA ALA A 334 17.26 -3.90 -4.50
C ALA A 334 18.29 -3.94 -5.63
N LEU A 335 17.81 -3.99 -6.87
CA LEU A 335 18.65 -3.79 -8.04
C LEU A 335 18.07 -2.72 -8.95
N SER A 336 18.94 -2.08 -9.73
CA SER A 336 18.54 -1.30 -10.89
C SER A 336 19.20 -1.89 -12.13
N TYR A 337 18.50 -1.88 -13.25
CA TYR A 337 19.03 -2.37 -14.51
C TYR A 337 18.58 -1.51 -15.69
N LYS A 338 19.36 -1.55 -16.77
CA LYS A 338 19.01 -0.98 -18.06
C LYS A 338 18.35 -2.05 -18.94
N PRO A 339 17.10 -1.87 -19.42
CA PRO A 339 16.47 -2.79 -20.37
C PRO A 339 17.14 -2.69 -21.74
N ALA A 340 17.22 -3.80 -22.49
CA ALA A 340 17.87 -3.83 -23.81
C ALA A 340 17.11 -3.05 -24.90
N ASP A 341 15.77 -2.99 -24.82
CA ASP A 341 14.90 -2.32 -25.81
C ASP A 341 13.84 -1.47 -25.11
N PHE A 342 14.28 -0.55 -24.25
CA PHE A 342 13.37 0.32 -23.52
C PHE A 342 12.69 1.32 -24.45
N ARG A 343 11.37 1.46 -24.29
CA ARG A 343 10.55 2.47 -24.95
C ARG A 343 9.61 3.07 -23.91
N PRO A 344 9.54 4.41 -23.77
CA PRO A 344 8.60 5.06 -22.87
C PRO A 344 7.21 5.18 -23.53
N ASP A 345 6.61 4.04 -23.84
CA ASP A 345 5.36 3.93 -24.60
C ASP A 345 4.13 3.67 -23.72
N GLY A 346 4.28 3.69 -22.40
CA GLY A 346 3.21 3.35 -21.47
C GLY A 346 2.87 1.87 -21.36
N ARG A 347 3.51 0.98 -22.15
CA ARG A 347 3.16 -0.45 -22.22
C ARG A 347 3.64 -1.18 -20.97
N PHE A 348 2.91 -2.22 -20.60
CA PHE A 348 3.33 -3.17 -19.57
C PHE A 348 4.51 -4.03 -20.07
N ARG A 349 5.58 -4.10 -19.28
CA ARG A 349 6.77 -4.92 -19.52
C ARG A 349 6.93 -5.93 -18.40
N THR A 350 7.14 -7.19 -18.76
CA THR A 350 7.36 -8.26 -17.77
C THR A 350 8.77 -8.20 -17.20
N ILE A 351 8.92 -8.61 -15.94
CA ILE A 351 10.22 -8.78 -15.29
C ILE A 351 10.28 -10.18 -14.70
N GLU A 352 11.39 -10.85 -14.94
CA GLU A 352 11.76 -12.09 -14.25
C GLU A 352 13.17 -11.95 -13.69
N ILE A 353 13.32 -12.25 -12.40
CA ILE A 353 14.61 -12.31 -11.72
C ILE A 353 14.84 -13.76 -11.32
N MET A 354 15.95 -14.33 -11.79
CA MET A 354 16.30 -15.72 -11.55
C MET A 354 17.58 -15.78 -10.71
N ALA A 355 17.58 -16.61 -9.65
CA ALA A 355 18.79 -16.97 -8.94
C ALA A 355 19.59 -17.99 -9.78
N GLN A 356 20.69 -17.55 -10.38
CA GLN A 356 21.57 -18.42 -11.16
C GLN A 356 22.32 -19.37 -10.23
N ASN A 357 22.61 -20.59 -10.70
CA ASN A 357 23.37 -21.60 -9.96
C ASN A 357 22.78 -22.04 -8.62
N HIS A 358 21.57 -21.59 -8.27
CA HIS A 358 20.90 -21.89 -7.00
C HIS A 358 19.49 -22.47 -7.23
N LYS A 359 19.42 -23.76 -7.59
CA LYS A 359 18.17 -24.45 -7.96
C LYS A 359 17.11 -24.54 -6.84
N HIS A 360 17.48 -24.25 -5.59
CA HIS A 360 16.60 -24.37 -4.43
C HIS A 360 16.15 -23.01 -3.87
N LEU A 361 16.53 -21.92 -4.53
CA LEU A 361 16.13 -20.59 -4.13
C LEU A 361 14.91 -20.13 -4.90
N HIS A 362 13.99 -19.52 -4.19
CA HIS A 362 12.79 -18.91 -4.74
C HIS A 362 12.97 -17.40 -4.72
N VAL A 363 12.98 -16.79 -5.90
CA VAL A 363 13.03 -15.34 -6.05
C VAL A 363 11.61 -14.82 -6.24
N ARG A 364 11.26 -13.78 -5.49
CA ARG A 364 9.96 -13.12 -5.61
C ARG A 364 10.14 -11.62 -5.82
N ALA A 365 9.55 -11.14 -6.90
CA ALA A 365 9.56 -9.75 -7.32
C ALA A 365 8.21 -9.39 -7.95
N ARG A 366 7.98 -8.11 -8.23
CA ARG A 366 6.86 -7.70 -9.09
C ARG A 366 6.97 -8.38 -10.46
N ARG A 367 5.84 -8.77 -11.04
CA ARG A 367 5.79 -9.49 -12.33
C ARG A 367 6.15 -8.62 -13.54
N GLY A 368 6.16 -7.31 -13.34
CA GLY A 368 6.40 -6.33 -14.39
C GLY A 368 6.15 -4.91 -13.90
N TYR A 369 6.17 -3.98 -14.85
CA TYR A 369 5.98 -2.56 -14.64
C TYR A 369 5.40 -1.93 -15.90
N TYR A 370 4.79 -0.77 -15.76
CA TYR A 370 4.41 0.05 -16.91
C TYR A 370 5.55 1.00 -17.25
N ALA A 371 5.94 1.02 -18.52
CA ALA A 371 6.86 2.04 -19.00
C ALA A 371 6.27 3.44 -18.75
N PRO A 372 7.09 4.46 -18.48
CA PRO A 372 6.62 5.84 -18.43
C PRO A 372 6.00 6.22 -19.77
N VAL A 373 5.00 7.10 -19.76
CA VAL A 373 4.43 7.71 -20.96
C VAL A 373 5.13 9.04 -21.16
N GLU A 374 5.70 9.26 -22.35
CA GLU A 374 6.27 10.55 -22.76
C GLU A 374 5.21 11.59 -23.14
#